data_AF-A0A3N5GS10-F1
#
_entry.id   AF-A0A3N5GS10-F1
#
_cell.length_a   1.000
_cell.length_b   1.000
_cell.length_c   1.000
_cell.angle_alpha   90.00
_cell.angle_beta   90.00
_cell.angle_gamma   90.00
#
_symmetry.space_group_name_H-M   'P 1'
#
loop_
_entity.id
_entity.type
_entity.pdbx_description
1 polymer ?
#
loop_
_entity_poly.entity_id
_entity_poly.type
_entity_poly.pdbx_seq_one_letter_code
_entity_poly.pdbx_strand_id
1 'polypeptide(L)'
;MTLLSRRRDHGASHPQDASMLNAYIPIALFIAIAIGFAIFTLLISRLVHAEKYNKVKLEPYECGIEPKTDARDRYSIRYYLVAML
;
A
#
# COMPACT_ATOMS: atom_id res chain seq x y z
N MET A 1 1.25 -46.43 -43.85
CA MET A 1 0.83 -45.09 -44.30
C MET A 1 -0.65 -44.87 -43.95
N THR A 2 -0.97 -44.71 -42.66
CA THR A 2 -2.30 -44.27 -42.19
C THR A 2 -2.11 -43.34 -41.00
N LEU A 3 -1.83 -42.08 -41.36
CA LEU A 3 -2.32 -40.86 -40.73
C LEU A 3 -2.51 -40.85 -39.21
N LEU A 4 -1.56 -40.19 -38.53
CA LEU A 4 -1.74 -39.02 -37.66
C LEU A 4 -3.20 -38.65 -37.30
N SER A 5 -3.91 -39.52 -36.60
CA SER A 5 -5.10 -39.13 -35.84
C SER A 5 -4.69 -38.68 -34.45
N ARG A 6 -3.95 -37.56 -34.44
CA ARG A 6 -4.02 -36.48 -33.45
C ARG A 6 -4.79 -36.83 -32.19
N ARG A 7 -4.16 -37.56 -31.26
CA ARG A 7 -4.56 -37.50 -29.86
C ARG A 7 -4.23 -36.08 -29.42
N ARG A 8 -5.26 -35.24 -29.39
CA ARG A 8 -5.23 -33.96 -28.70
C ARG A 8 -5.40 -34.32 -27.23
N ASP A 9 -4.31 -34.64 -26.57
CA ASP A 9 -4.26 -34.71 -25.12
C ASP A 9 -4.56 -33.29 -24.66
N HIS A 10 -5.84 -33.08 -24.36
CA HIS A 10 -6.33 -31.90 -23.69
C HIS A 10 -5.39 -31.63 -22.52
N GLY A 11 -4.74 -30.47 -22.54
CA GLY A 11 -3.87 -30.00 -21.48
C GLY A 11 -4.62 -30.16 -20.17
N ALA A 12 -4.20 -31.15 -19.40
CA ALA A 12 -4.70 -31.38 -18.06
C ALA A 12 -4.29 -30.18 -17.24
N SER A 13 -5.20 -29.22 -17.06
CA SER A 13 -5.06 -28.15 -16.06
C SER A 13 -4.75 -28.84 -14.73
N HIS A 14 -3.52 -28.68 -14.24
CA HIS A 14 -3.06 -29.36 -13.05
C HIS A 14 -3.94 -28.91 -11.88
N PRO A 15 -4.56 -29.83 -11.12
CA PRO A 15 -5.43 -29.50 -9.98
C PRO A 15 -4.75 -28.66 -8.87
N GLN A 16 -3.42 -28.48 -8.97
CA GLN A 16 -2.57 -27.78 -8.03
C GLN A 16 -2.69 -26.25 -8.14
N ASP A 17 -3.11 -25.69 -9.28
CA ASP A 17 -3.19 -24.24 -9.49
C ASP A 17 -4.24 -23.56 -8.59
N ALA A 18 -5.39 -24.23 -8.40
CA ALA A 18 -6.44 -23.77 -7.50
C ALA A 18 -6.00 -23.83 -6.03
N SER A 19 -5.19 -24.83 -5.65
CA SER A 19 -4.69 -24.99 -4.29
C SER A 19 -3.69 -23.89 -3.89
N MET A 20 -2.85 -23.45 -4.83
CA MET A 20 -1.92 -22.34 -4.61
C MET A 20 -2.65 -21.01 -4.45
N LEU A 21 -3.66 -20.72 -5.28
CA LEU A 21 -4.48 -19.50 -5.14
C LEU A 21 -5.25 -19.46 -3.81
N ASN A 22 -5.78 -20.60 -3.37
CA ASN A 22 -6.49 -20.69 -2.09
C ASN A 22 -5.60 -20.34 -0.88
N ALA A 23 -4.28 -20.54 -0.98
CA ALA A 23 -3.34 -20.15 0.07
C ALA A 23 -3.16 -18.62 0.19
N TYR A 24 -3.44 -17.85 -0.85
CA TYR A 24 -3.32 -16.38 -0.84
C TYR A 24 -4.59 -15.67 -0.37
N ILE A 25 -5.75 -16.32 -0.43
CA ILE A 25 -7.03 -15.79 0.08
C ILE A 25 -6.94 -15.29 1.53
N PRO A 26 -6.42 -16.06 2.51
CA PRO A 26 -6.32 -15.58 3.89
C PRO A 26 -5.37 -14.37 4.04
N ILE A 27 -4.32 -14.29 3.23
CA ILE A 27 -3.38 -13.16 3.23
C ILE A 27 -4.08 -11.90 2.71
N ALA A 28 -4.81 -12.01 1.60
CA ALA A 28 -5.57 -10.90 1.03
C ALA A 28 -6.67 -10.40 2.00
N LEU A 29 -7.36 -11.33 2.66
CA LEU A 29 -8.36 -10.99 3.69
C LEU A 29 -7.72 -10.24 4.86
N PHE A 30 -6.56 -10.68 5.34
CA PHE A 30 -5.85 -10.00 6.43
C PHE A 30 -5.46 -8.58 6.05
N ILE A 31 -4.92 -8.37 4.84
CA ILE A 31 -4.59 -7.04 4.31
C ILE A 31 -5.85 -6.17 4.23
N ALA A 32 -6.96 -6.71 3.73
CA ALA A 32 -8.22 -5.99 3.64
C ALA A 32 -8.75 -5.55 5.01
N ILE A 33 -8.69 -6.43 6.02
CA ILE A 33 -9.09 -6.12 7.40
C ILE A 33 -8.15 -5.06 8.00
N ALA A 34 -6.83 -5.19 7.80
CA ALA A 34 -5.85 -4.24 8.33
C ALA A 34 -6.05 -2.83 7.76
N ILE A 35 -6.24 -2.70 6.45
CA ILE A 35 -6.54 -1.42 5.78
C ILE A 35 -7.90 -0.89 6.26
N GLY A 36 -8.92 -1.75 6.31
CA GLY A 36 -10.25 -1.40 6.79
C GLY A 36 -10.23 -0.86 8.21
N PHE A 37 -9.48 -1.50 9.10
CA PHE A 37 -9.29 -1.04 10.49
C PHE A 37 -8.57 0.31 10.57
N ALA A 38 -7.50 0.52 9.79
CA ALA A 38 -6.78 1.79 9.75
C ALA A 38 -7.68 2.95 9.28
N ILE A 39 -8.46 2.74 8.21
CA ILE A 39 -9.41 3.75 7.72
C ILE A 39 -10.53 3.99 8.74
N PHE A 40 -11.12 2.92 9.27
CA PHE A 40 -12.20 2.98 10.24
C PHE A 40 -11.82 3.77 11.49
N THR A 41 -10.63 3.52 12.04
CA THR A 41 -10.15 4.23 13.23
C THR A 41 -9.89 5.71 12.96
N LEU A 42 -9.34 6.07 11.80
CA LEU A 42 -9.18 7.48 11.39
C LEU A 42 -10.53 8.19 11.21
N LEU A 43 -11.53 7.52 10.62
CA LEU A 43 -12.87 8.08 10.46
C LEU A 43 -13.57 8.31 11.80
N ILE A 44 -13.50 7.34 12.72
CA ILE A 44 -14.03 7.50 14.08
C ILE A 44 -13.31 8.64 14.80
N SER A 45 -11.99 8.69 14.72
CA SER A 45 -11.20 9.75 15.35
C SER A 45 -11.63 11.13 14.85
N ARG A 46 -11.83 11.28 13.54
CA ARG A 46 -12.31 12.53 12.94
C ARG A 46 -13.75 12.88 13.38
N LEU A 47 -14.63 11.89 13.53
CA LEU A 47 -16.03 12.11 13.94
C LEU A 47 -16.16 12.50 15.42
N VAL A 48 -15.34 11.89 16.29
CA VAL A 48 -15.36 12.15 17.75
C VAL A 48 -14.59 13.43 18.12
N HIS A 49 -13.61 13.84 17.31
CA HIS A 49 -12.80 15.02 17.58
C HIS A 49 -13.58 16.33 17.47
N ALA A 50 -13.42 17.21 18.48
CA ALA A 50 -13.96 18.57 18.44
C ALA A 50 -13.09 19.47 17.54
N GLU A 51 -13.52 19.65 16.30
CA GLU A 51 -12.83 20.49 15.33
C GLU A 51 -12.92 21.98 15.71
N LYS A 52 -11.76 22.63 15.93
CA LYS A 52 -11.65 24.08 16.12
C LYS A 52 -10.59 24.65 15.19
N TYR A 53 -11.05 25.21 14.07
CA TYR A 53 -10.19 25.88 13.10
C TYR A 53 -9.45 27.06 13.75
N ASN A 54 -8.14 27.13 13.53
CA ASN A 54 -7.31 28.25 13.92
C ASN A 54 -6.13 28.32 12.94
N LYS A 55 -5.93 29.48 12.30
CA LYS A 55 -4.85 29.70 11.32
C LYS A 55 -3.47 29.34 11.90
N VAL A 56 -3.19 29.74 13.14
CA VAL A 56 -1.90 29.48 13.81
C VAL A 56 -1.68 27.99 14.06
N LYS A 57 -2.74 27.21 14.28
CA LYS A 57 -2.62 25.74 14.43
C LYS A 57 -2.27 25.02 13.13
N LEU A 58 -2.49 25.67 11.98
CA LEU A 58 -2.22 25.12 10.65
C LEU A 58 -0.89 25.62 10.06
N GLU A 59 -0.21 26.55 10.74
CA GLU A 59 1.09 27.07 10.32
C GLU A 59 2.21 26.05 10.65
N PRO A 60 3.26 25.96 9.80
CA PRO A 60 4.41 25.09 10.07
C PRO A 60 5.08 25.42 11.40
N TYR A 61 5.52 24.38 12.12
CA TYR A 61 6.21 24.55 13.39
C TYR A 61 7.69 24.93 13.19
N GLU A 62 8.06 26.13 13.64
CA GLU A 62 9.44 26.66 13.58
C GLU A 62 9.73 27.53 14.81
N CYS A 63 9.56 27.01 16.03
CA CYS A 63 9.89 27.67 17.32
C CYS A 63 9.44 29.15 17.50
N GLY A 64 8.41 29.60 16.77
CA GLY A 64 7.89 30.97 16.81
C GLY A 64 8.55 31.94 15.82
N ILE A 65 9.40 31.45 14.91
CA ILE A 65 9.95 32.21 13.78
C ILE A 65 9.28 31.80 12.48
N GLU A 66 9.27 32.71 11.51
CA GLU A 66 8.75 32.42 10.16
C GLU A 66 9.63 31.35 9.49
N PRO A 67 9.06 30.30 8.88
CA PRO A 67 9.83 29.30 8.15
C PRO A 67 10.62 29.94 7.02
N LYS A 68 11.95 29.93 7.14
CA LYS A 68 12.87 30.54 6.16
C LYS A 68 13.32 29.59 5.05
N THR A 69 13.07 28.29 5.20
CA THR A 69 13.55 27.30 4.23
C THR A 69 12.51 27.06 3.14
N ASP A 70 12.97 27.00 1.89
CA ASP A 70 12.14 26.54 0.78
C ASP A 70 11.99 25.01 0.88
N ALA A 71 10.81 24.48 0.54
CA ALA A 71 10.51 23.05 0.59
C ALA A 71 11.32 22.22 -0.45
N ARG A 72 12.18 22.88 -1.24
CA ARG A 72 12.90 22.31 -2.39
C ARG A 72 14.42 22.28 -2.21
N ASP A 73 14.92 22.37 -0.98
CA ASP A 73 16.36 22.31 -0.72
C ASP A 73 16.95 20.90 -0.98
N ARG A 74 18.26 20.84 -1.18
CA ARG A 74 18.97 19.59 -1.48
C ARG A 74 19.18 18.77 -0.22
N TYR A 75 18.51 17.62 -0.16
CA TYR A 75 18.81 16.60 0.85
C TYR A 75 20.11 15.85 0.52
N SER A 76 20.80 15.35 1.55
CA SER A 76 22.09 14.66 1.37
C SER A 76 21.95 13.41 0.47
N ILE A 77 22.96 13.15 -0.37
CA ILE A 77 22.97 11.98 -1.28
C ILE A 77 22.95 10.63 -0.56
N ARG A 78 23.25 10.61 0.75
CA ARG A 78 23.29 9.39 1.56
C ARG A 78 21.94 8.65 1.54
N TYR A 79 20.82 9.39 1.53
CA TYR A 79 19.48 8.77 1.43
C TYR A 79 19.28 8.01 0.11
N TYR A 80 19.86 8.51 -0.99
CA TYR A 80 19.82 7.83 -2.28
C TYR A 80 20.69 6.56 -2.28
N LEU A 81 21.89 6.63 -1.70
CA LEU A 81 22.78 5.47 -1.60
C LEU A 81 22.15 4.35 -0.75
N VAL A 82 21.47 4.69 0.35
CA VAL A 82 20.77 3.71 1.21
C VAL A 82 19.58 3.08 0.50
N ALA A 83 18.83 3.84 -0.31
CA ALA A 83 17.66 3.30 -1.02
C ALA A 83 18.03 2.36 -2.19
N MET A 84 19.24 2.49 -2.75
CA MET A 84 19.72 1.66 -3.85
C MET A 84 20.38 0.36 -3.42
N LEU A 85 20.97 0.34 -2.21
CA LEU A 85 21.66 -0.83 -1.66
C LEU A 85 20.67 -1.87 -1.15
#